data_AF-A0AAV7AUF4-F1
#
_entry.id   AF-A0AAV7AUF4-F1
#
_cell.length_a   1.000
_cell.length_b   1.000
_cell.length_c   1.000
_cell.angle_alpha   90.00
_cell.angle_beta   90.00
_cell.angle_gamma   90.00
#
_symmetry.space_group_name_H-M   'P 1'
#
loop_
_entity.id
_entity.type
_entity.pdbx_description
1 polymer ?
#
loop_
_entity_poly.entity_id
_entity_poly.type
_entity_poly.pdbx_seq_one_letter_code
_entity_poly.pdbx_strand_id
1 'polypeptide(L)'
;MVHSGALRLFSALQRHLVDGGGTTILNPSRTRILCRERAAGSRMGRLFFCGRSDYFKALLQDHFCESQELQTQPSIPVITLHNISEETFTRVLYYMYTDDTELSPENAYEVLCVADMYLLPGLKRLCGKILAQILDEDNVITIWKTAKLFQLTRLEDQCTEHMARIIEKLVDSDEFASAVQEDAAAVEERQETDSIPLIDDIRFHITSNVQTYSAIEEANQRLEALEQLLGSLGLEC
;
A
#
# COMPACT_ATOMS: atom_id res chain seq x y z
N MET A 1 -6.53 -16.54 23.14
CA MET A 1 -6.89 -15.58 24.22
C MET A 1 -6.69 -14.11 23.82
N VAL A 2 -5.71 -13.78 22.95
CA VAL A 2 -5.47 -12.39 22.47
C VAL A 2 -6.65 -11.83 21.66
N HIS A 3 -7.29 -12.65 20.82
CA HIS A 3 -8.41 -12.26 19.94
C HIS A 3 -9.63 -11.69 20.71
N SER A 4 -9.99 -12.27 21.86
CA SER A 4 -11.14 -11.82 22.67
C SER A 4 -10.89 -10.49 23.40
N GLY A 5 -9.63 -10.23 23.82
CA GLY A 5 -9.24 -8.96 24.44
C GLY A 5 -9.14 -7.82 23.44
N ALA A 6 -8.60 -8.10 22.25
CA ALA A 6 -8.50 -7.17 21.13
C ALA A 6 -9.87 -6.72 20.62
N LEU A 7 -10.81 -7.65 20.41
CA LEU A 7 -12.20 -7.34 20.03
C LEU A 7 -12.96 -6.56 21.12
N ARG A 8 -12.65 -6.78 22.41
CA ARG A 8 -13.21 -6.00 23.53
C ARG A 8 -12.66 -4.58 23.59
N LEU A 9 -11.36 -4.40 23.31
CA LEU A 9 -10.74 -3.08 23.18
C LEU A 9 -11.25 -2.34 21.94
N PHE A 10 -11.34 -3.01 20.80
CA PHE A 10 -11.91 -2.48 19.57
C PHE A 10 -13.38 -2.08 19.76
N SER A 11 -14.22 -2.96 20.33
CA SER A 11 -15.61 -2.62 20.64
C SER A 11 -15.77 -1.57 21.75
N ALA A 12 -14.78 -1.38 22.64
CA ALA A 12 -14.76 -0.30 23.61
C ALA A 12 -14.32 1.04 22.98
N LEU A 13 -13.36 1.01 22.06
CA LEU A 13 -12.93 2.17 21.26
C LEU A 13 -14.04 2.61 20.30
N GLN A 14 -14.69 1.67 19.63
CA GLN A 14 -15.85 1.92 18.76
C GLN A 14 -17.07 2.41 19.56
N ARG A 15 -17.31 1.89 20.77
CA ARG A 15 -18.31 2.47 21.68
C ARG A 15 -17.93 3.87 22.17
N HIS A 16 -16.65 4.19 22.37
CA HIS A 16 -16.22 5.55 22.70
C HIS A 16 -16.22 6.51 21.50
N LEU A 17 -16.21 5.99 20.27
CA LEU A 17 -16.45 6.76 19.05
C LEU A 17 -17.95 7.06 18.85
N VAL A 18 -18.84 6.12 19.22
CA VAL A 18 -20.30 6.21 18.97
C VAL A 18 -21.09 6.82 20.14
N ASP A 19 -20.66 6.65 21.38
CA ASP A 19 -21.43 7.05 22.56
C ASP A 19 -20.96 8.43 23.09
N GLY A 20 -21.72 9.46 22.71
CA GLY A 20 -21.51 10.85 23.13
C GLY A 20 -21.54 11.00 24.65
N GLY A 21 -20.44 11.51 25.22
CA GLY A 21 -20.37 11.85 26.65
C GLY A 21 -18.97 12.05 27.24
N GLY A 22 -17.91 11.87 26.45
CA GLY A 22 -16.53 12.04 26.90
C GLY A 22 -15.65 12.74 25.87
N THR A 23 -16.02 13.95 25.44
CA THR A 23 -15.20 14.91 24.67
C THR A 23 -14.25 14.31 23.63
N THR A 24 -14.74 13.41 22.78
CA THR A 24 -14.17 13.24 21.43
C THR A 24 -14.86 14.28 20.57
N ILE A 25 -14.22 15.44 20.35
CA ILE A 25 -14.70 16.40 19.35
C ILE A 25 -14.36 15.81 17.99
N LEU A 26 -15.22 14.93 17.49
CA LEU A 26 -15.25 14.52 16.09
C LEU A 26 -15.68 15.75 15.29
N ASN A 27 -14.69 16.48 14.79
CA ASN A 27 -14.92 17.52 13.79
C ASN A 27 -14.80 16.82 12.42
N PRO A 28 -15.79 16.93 11.51
CA PRO A 28 -15.75 16.31 10.18
C PRO A 28 -14.57 16.79 9.31
N SER A 29 -13.80 17.79 9.76
CA SER A 29 -12.60 18.31 9.10
C SER A 29 -11.28 17.89 9.78
N ARG A 30 -11.33 17.23 10.94
CA ARG A 30 -10.15 16.85 11.75
C ARG A 30 -10.45 15.59 12.58
N THR A 31 -9.96 14.44 12.14
CA THR A 31 -10.03 13.17 12.89
C THR A 31 -9.09 13.22 14.11
N ARG A 32 -9.54 13.84 15.20
CA ARG A 32 -8.81 13.82 16.48
C ARG A 32 -9.10 12.51 17.21
N ILE A 33 -8.10 11.65 17.34
CA ILE A 33 -8.21 10.39 18.09
C ILE A 33 -7.74 10.64 19.52
N LEU A 34 -8.68 10.67 20.46
CA LEU A 34 -8.38 10.73 21.88
C LEU A 34 -8.17 9.31 22.41
N CYS A 35 -6.92 8.86 22.56
CA CYS A 35 -6.62 7.61 23.25
C CYS A 35 -6.80 7.75 24.77
N ARG A 36 -8.05 7.91 25.25
CA ARG A 36 -8.35 8.10 26.68
C ARG A 36 -8.22 6.79 27.47
N GLU A 37 -7.04 6.49 28.00
CA GLU A 37 -6.84 5.32 28.86
C GLU A 37 -6.79 5.73 30.35
N ARG A 38 -7.73 5.23 31.18
CA ARG A 38 -7.75 5.50 32.63
C ARG A 38 -6.57 4.81 33.32
N ALA A 39 -5.54 5.62 33.62
CA ALA A 39 -4.56 5.61 34.72
C ALA A 39 -3.98 4.33 35.38
N ALA A 40 -4.45 3.09 35.15
CA ALA A 40 -3.96 1.90 35.86
C ALA A 40 -3.42 0.76 34.94
N GLY A 41 -3.65 0.82 33.62
CA GLY A 41 -3.15 -0.15 32.63
C GLY A 41 -1.94 0.30 31.79
N SER A 42 -1.33 1.43 32.19
CA SER A 42 -0.61 2.45 31.39
C SER A 42 0.67 2.04 30.62
N ARG A 43 0.95 0.75 30.40
CA ARG A 43 2.06 0.30 29.54
C ARG A 43 1.60 -0.48 28.33
N MET A 44 0.51 -1.24 28.39
CA MET A 44 0.17 -2.17 27.31
C MET A 44 -0.31 -1.48 26.03
N GLY A 45 -1.16 -0.45 26.09
CA GLY A 45 -1.65 0.24 24.88
C GLY A 45 -0.52 0.91 24.07
N ARG A 46 0.31 1.73 24.73
CA ARG A 46 1.48 2.35 24.08
C ARG A 46 2.47 1.32 23.56
N LEU A 47 2.82 0.30 24.36
CA LEU A 47 3.70 -0.77 23.86
C LEU A 47 3.07 -1.53 22.68
N PHE A 48 1.75 -1.66 22.64
CA PHE A 48 1.05 -2.35 21.56
C PHE A 48 1.17 -1.58 20.24
N PHE A 49 0.84 -0.29 20.22
CA PHE A 49 0.99 0.53 19.01
C PHE A 49 2.46 0.63 18.57
N CYS A 50 3.38 0.91 19.50
CA CYS A 50 4.82 0.97 19.20
C CYS A 50 5.39 -0.38 18.73
N GLY A 51 4.78 -1.51 19.13
CA GLY A 51 5.19 -2.84 18.70
C GLY A 51 4.63 -3.24 17.34
N ARG A 52 3.62 -2.51 16.82
CA ARG A 52 2.92 -2.83 15.56
C ARG A 52 3.24 -1.85 14.43
N SER A 53 3.77 -0.67 14.74
CA SER A 53 4.06 0.38 13.76
C SER A 53 5.25 1.21 14.22
N ASP A 54 6.26 1.32 13.35
CA ASP A 54 7.41 2.19 13.58
C ASP A 54 7.04 3.67 13.56
N TYR A 55 5.97 4.05 12.85
CA TYR A 55 5.42 5.40 12.88
C TYR A 55 4.93 5.75 14.28
N PHE A 56 4.07 4.92 14.87
CA PHE A 56 3.57 5.17 16.22
C PHE A 56 4.67 5.03 17.27
N LYS A 57 5.65 4.14 17.03
CA LYS A 57 6.83 4.05 17.87
C LYS A 57 7.62 5.36 17.88
N ALA A 58 7.94 5.92 16.72
CA ALA A 58 8.60 7.22 16.63
C ALA A 58 7.75 8.32 17.25
N LEU A 59 6.47 8.39 16.92
CA LEU A 59 5.55 9.41 17.45
C LEU A 59 5.42 9.39 18.99
N LEU A 60 5.46 8.20 19.61
CA LEU A 60 5.27 8.03 21.05
C LEU A 60 6.58 7.96 21.85
N GLN A 61 7.70 7.62 21.21
CA GLN A 61 9.02 7.51 21.86
C GLN A 61 9.90 8.75 21.62
N ASP A 62 9.74 9.40 20.48
CA ASP A 62 10.51 10.59 20.14
C ASP A 62 9.88 11.83 20.76
N HIS A 63 10.70 12.83 21.06
CA HIS A 63 10.27 14.10 21.68
C HIS A 63 9.41 14.99 20.75
N PHE A 64 8.73 14.41 19.76
CA PHE A 64 7.71 15.07 18.92
C PHE A 64 6.41 15.28 19.71
N CYS A 65 6.56 15.95 20.84
CA CYS A 65 5.49 16.62 21.53
C CYS A 65 5.05 17.81 20.65
N GLU A 66 4.01 17.62 19.83
CA GLU A 66 3.08 18.71 19.49
C GLU A 66 2.25 19.11 20.75
N SER A 67 2.92 19.15 21.89
CA SER A 67 2.45 19.59 23.18
C SER A 67 3.52 20.54 23.71
N GLN A 68 3.76 21.61 22.97
CA GLN A 68 4.39 22.76 23.57
C GLN A 68 3.35 23.43 24.47
N GLU A 69 3.66 23.35 25.77
CA GLU A 69 3.27 24.31 26.80
C GLU A 69 1.78 24.38 27.13
N LEU A 70 1.40 23.57 28.14
CA LEU A 70 0.75 23.99 29.39
C LEU A 70 -0.04 22.78 29.89
N GLN A 71 0.36 22.20 31.02
CA GLN A 71 -0.52 21.90 32.17
C GLN A 71 0.04 20.76 33.05
N THR A 72 0.01 21.07 34.34
CA THR A 72 0.56 20.38 35.51
C THR A 72 -0.23 19.12 35.93
N GLN A 73 -0.65 18.27 34.99
CA GLN A 73 -1.34 17.00 35.29
C GLN A 73 -0.84 15.87 34.37
N PRO A 74 -0.97 14.58 34.76
CA PRO A 74 -0.59 13.44 33.91
C PRO A 74 -1.55 13.36 32.71
N SER A 75 -1.30 14.18 31.71
CA SER A 75 -2.13 14.32 30.53
C SER A 75 -1.84 13.18 29.55
N ILE A 76 -2.91 12.48 29.21
CA ILE A 76 -2.97 11.43 28.20
C ILE A 76 -2.43 11.98 26.87
N PRO A 77 -1.50 11.30 26.17
CA PRO A 77 -1.04 11.75 24.86
C PRO A 77 -2.22 11.67 23.88
N VAL A 78 -2.57 12.81 23.29
CA VAL A 78 -3.58 12.92 22.23
C VAL A 78 -2.83 12.99 20.91
N ILE A 79 -3.13 12.07 20.00
CA ILE A 79 -2.56 12.06 18.65
C ILE A 79 -3.65 12.53 17.69
N THR A 80 -3.37 13.60 16.96
CA THR A 80 -4.27 14.12 15.93
C THR A 80 -3.80 13.65 14.57
N LEU A 81 -4.62 12.83 13.91
CA LEU A 81 -4.35 12.34 12.57
C LEU A 81 -5.16 13.17 11.59
N HIS A 82 -4.49 13.73 10.59
CA HIS A 82 -5.12 14.61 9.61
C HIS A 82 -5.36 13.86 8.31
N ASN A 83 -6.42 14.23 7.58
CA ASN A 83 -6.72 13.76 6.22
C ASN A 83 -7.03 12.25 6.08
N ILE A 84 -7.66 11.64 7.08
CA ILE A 84 -8.06 10.22 7.03
C ILE A 84 -9.53 10.11 7.43
N SER A 85 -10.31 9.38 6.62
CA SER A 85 -11.71 9.09 6.90
C SER A 85 -11.85 8.20 8.13
N GLU A 86 -12.98 8.34 8.85
CA GLU A 86 -13.27 7.50 10.01
C GLU A 86 -13.29 6.01 9.65
N GLU A 87 -13.80 5.67 8.47
CA GLU A 87 -13.86 4.30 7.97
C GLU A 87 -12.47 3.71 7.77
N THR A 88 -11.59 4.40 7.03
CA THR A 88 -10.22 3.94 6.78
C THR A 88 -9.45 3.81 8.08
N PHE A 89 -9.58 4.78 8.99
CA PHE A 89 -8.93 4.69 10.28
C PHE A 89 -9.44 3.48 11.09
N THR A 90 -10.74 3.22 11.07
CA THR A 90 -11.33 2.06 11.76
C THR A 90 -10.77 0.74 11.22
N ARG A 91 -10.61 0.61 9.89
CA ARG A 91 -10.02 -0.59 9.26
C ARG A 91 -8.56 -0.79 9.63
N VAL A 92 -7.78 0.29 9.66
CA VAL A 92 -6.37 0.28 10.08
C VAL A 92 -6.25 -0.09 11.55
N LEU A 93 -7.09 0.51 12.41
CA LEU A 93 -7.10 0.21 13.84
C LEU A 93 -7.48 -1.25 14.08
N TYR A 94 -8.51 -1.75 13.39
CA TYR A 94 -8.92 -3.15 13.44
C TYR A 94 -7.73 -4.06 13.09
N TYR A 95 -7.06 -3.80 11.97
CA TYR A 95 -5.85 -4.51 11.56
C TYR A 95 -4.77 -4.50 12.64
N MET A 96 -4.48 -3.36 13.26
CA MET A 96 -3.46 -3.27 14.31
C MET A 96 -3.74 -4.22 15.48
N TYR A 97 -5.01 -4.53 15.75
CA TYR A 97 -5.44 -5.40 16.85
C TYR A 97 -5.59 -6.89 16.47
N THR A 98 -5.96 -7.19 15.22
CA THR A 98 -6.33 -8.54 14.78
C THR A 98 -5.37 -9.15 13.76
N ASP A 99 -4.45 -8.34 13.22
CA ASP A 99 -3.62 -8.65 12.05
C ASP A 99 -4.42 -8.99 10.79
N ASP A 100 -5.70 -8.59 10.75
CA ASP A 100 -6.64 -8.83 9.66
C ASP A 100 -7.59 -7.65 9.47
N THR A 101 -8.12 -7.45 8.27
CA THR A 101 -9.14 -6.42 8.03
C THR A 101 -9.90 -6.71 6.75
N GLU A 102 -11.20 -6.42 6.76
CA GLU A 102 -12.03 -6.54 5.57
C GLU A 102 -11.70 -5.39 4.63
N LEU A 103 -11.37 -5.71 3.37
CA LEU A 103 -11.03 -4.75 2.34
C LEU A 103 -11.90 -5.01 1.12
N SER A 104 -12.35 -3.94 0.48
CA SER A 104 -12.98 -3.97 -0.83
C SER A 104 -12.04 -3.31 -1.84
N PRO A 105 -12.18 -3.59 -3.14
CA PRO A 105 -11.43 -2.89 -4.18
C PRO A 105 -11.52 -1.37 -4.09
N GLU A 106 -12.70 -0.86 -3.71
CA GLU A 106 -13.00 0.56 -3.60
C GLU A 106 -12.19 1.26 -2.48
N ASN A 107 -11.96 0.58 -1.35
CA ASN A 107 -11.24 1.15 -0.22
C ASN A 107 -9.76 0.74 -0.16
N ALA A 108 -9.35 -0.27 -0.94
CA ALA A 108 -8.00 -0.81 -0.91
C ALA A 108 -6.92 0.25 -1.14
N TYR A 109 -7.17 1.21 -2.04
CA TYR A 109 -6.25 2.31 -2.31
C TYR A 109 -6.11 3.28 -1.13
N GLU A 110 -7.22 3.74 -0.57
CA GLU A 110 -7.19 4.67 0.57
C GLU A 110 -6.51 4.03 1.78
N VAL A 111 -6.84 2.76 2.05
CA VAL A 111 -6.20 1.99 3.13
C VAL A 111 -4.72 1.74 2.84
N LEU A 112 -4.32 1.49 1.59
CA LEU A 112 -2.92 1.33 1.20
C LEU A 112 -2.10 2.60 1.49
N CYS A 113 -2.62 3.77 1.13
CA CYS A 113 -1.99 5.06 1.43
C CYS A 113 -1.77 5.23 2.94
N VAL A 114 -2.79 4.94 3.75
CA VAL A 114 -2.67 5.06 5.22
C VAL A 114 -1.75 3.99 5.82
N ALA A 115 -1.79 2.78 5.28
CA ALA A 115 -0.90 1.70 5.69
C ALA A 115 0.56 2.05 5.43
N ASP A 116 0.86 2.73 4.32
CA ASP A 116 2.19 3.25 4.03
C ASP A 116 2.60 4.36 4.98
N MET A 117 1.74 5.37 5.17
CA MET A 117 1.99 6.47 6.11
C MET A 117 2.27 5.99 7.54
N TYR A 118 1.57 4.95 7.99
CA TYR A 118 1.74 4.38 9.33
C TYR A 118 2.74 3.23 9.40
N LEU A 119 3.50 2.99 8.32
CA LEU A 119 4.54 1.97 8.27
C LEU A 119 3.99 0.59 8.71
N LEU A 120 2.88 0.18 8.11
CA LEU A 120 2.18 -1.09 8.35
C LEU A 120 2.37 -2.03 7.14
N PRO A 121 3.57 -2.62 6.95
CA PRO A 121 3.88 -3.41 5.76
C PRO A 121 2.98 -4.64 5.58
N GLY A 122 2.50 -5.23 6.67
CA GLY A 122 1.56 -6.35 6.60
C GLY A 122 0.19 -5.93 6.03
N LEU A 123 -0.30 -4.73 6.37
CA LEU A 123 -1.54 -4.19 5.82
C LEU A 123 -1.37 -3.77 4.35
N LYS A 124 -0.23 -3.17 3.99
CA LYS A 124 0.11 -2.88 2.59
C LYS A 124 0.03 -4.14 1.73
N ARG A 125 0.57 -5.27 2.23
CA ARG A 125 0.50 -6.57 1.55
C ARG A 125 -0.94 -7.10 1.41
N LEU A 126 -1.82 -6.86 2.39
CA LEU A 126 -3.24 -7.23 2.26
C LEU A 126 -3.92 -6.39 1.18
N CYS A 127 -3.69 -5.08 1.16
CA CYS A 127 -4.22 -4.20 0.11
C CYS A 127 -3.73 -4.64 -1.28
N GLY A 128 -2.44 -4.94 -1.41
CA GLY A 128 -1.87 -5.46 -2.66
C GLY A 128 -2.52 -6.75 -3.16
N LYS A 129 -2.91 -7.67 -2.26
CA LYS A 129 -3.64 -8.88 -2.64
C LYS A 129 -5.04 -8.60 -3.19
N ILE A 130 -5.71 -7.55 -2.70
CA ILE A 130 -7.03 -7.15 -3.20
C ILE A 130 -6.89 -6.50 -4.57
N LEU A 131 -5.89 -5.61 -4.74
CA LEU A 131 -5.59 -4.99 -6.03
C LEU A 131 -5.23 -6.03 -7.09
N ALA A 132 -4.48 -7.07 -6.72
CA ALA A 132 -4.16 -8.17 -7.64
C ALA A 132 -5.40 -8.93 -8.15
N GLN A 133 -6.47 -9.01 -7.36
CA GLN A 133 -7.69 -9.75 -7.74
C GLN A 133 -8.54 -9.01 -8.77
N ILE A 134 -8.35 -7.70 -8.91
CA ILE A 134 -9.11 -6.87 -9.85
C ILE A 134 -8.32 -6.54 -11.11
N LEU A 135 -7.12 -7.10 -11.30
CA LEU A 135 -6.28 -6.84 -12.46
C LEU A 135 -7.01 -7.17 -13.77
N ASP A 136 -7.12 -6.16 -14.64
CA ASP A 136 -7.68 -6.27 -15.97
C ASP A 136 -6.80 -5.53 -17.00
N GLU A 137 -7.22 -5.58 -18.27
CA GLU A 137 -6.49 -4.99 -19.39
C GLU A 137 -6.46 -3.44 -19.34
N ASP A 138 -7.43 -2.80 -18.68
CA ASP A 138 -7.55 -1.34 -18.61
C ASP A 138 -6.81 -0.76 -17.39
N ASN A 139 -6.64 -1.54 -16.32
CA ASN A 139 -6.13 -1.05 -15.04
C ASN A 139 -4.73 -1.56 -14.67
N VAL A 140 -4.19 -2.56 -15.39
CA VAL A 140 -2.91 -3.21 -15.05
C VAL A 140 -1.75 -2.23 -14.99
N ILE A 141 -1.68 -1.23 -15.87
CA ILE A 141 -0.61 -0.23 -15.89
C ILE A 141 -0.72 0.69 -14.67
N THR A 142 -1.93 1.18 -14.37
CA THR A 142 -2.19 2.03 -13.20
C THR A 142 -1.93 1.28 -11.88
N ILE A 143 -2.32 0.00 -11.78
CA ILE A 143 -2.04 -0.84 -10.60
C ILE A 143 -0.54 -1.12 -10.49
N TRP A 144 0.17 -1.37 -11.59
CA TRP A 144 1.62 -1.53 -11.59
C TRP A 144 2.36 -0.28 -11.11
N LYS A 145 1.99 0.91 -11.60
CA LYS A 145 2.55 2.20 -11.13
C LYS A 145 2.32 2.38 -9.62
N THR A 146 1.12 2.02 -9.16
CA THR A 146 0.79 2.01 -7.72
C THR A 146 1.66 1.03 -6.95
N ALA A 147 1.84 -0.18 -7.47
CA ALA A 147 2.64 -1.22 -6.83
C ALA A 147 4.09 -0.74 -6.64
N LYS A 148 4.70 -0.14 -7.68
CA LYS A 148 6.03 0.47 -7.59
C LYS A 148 6.10 1.61 -6.60
N LEU A 149 5.14 2.54 -6.64
CA LEU A 149 5.09 3.67 -5.71
C LEU A 149 5.11 3.21 -4.25
N PHE A 150 4.35 2.15 -3.94
CA PHE A 150 4.26 1.57 -2.61
C PHE A 150 5.22 0.40 -2.37
N GLN A 151 6.16 0.11 -3.29
CA GLN A 151 7.15 -0.98 -3.18
C GLN A 151 6.51 -2.35 -2.88
N LEU A 152 5.46 -2.68 -3.62
CA LEU A 152 4.70 -3.92 -3.50
C LEU A 152 5.21 -4.95 -4.52
N THR A 153 6.41 -5.48 -4.31
CA THR A 153 7.10 -6.37 -5.26
C THR A 153 6.27 -7.55 -5.78
N ARG A 154 5.45 -8.16 -4.91
CA ARG A 154 4.57 -9.27 -5.34
C ARG A 154 3.44 -8.80 -6.24
N LEU A 155 2.91 -7.60 -6.02
CA LEU A 155 1.89 -7.03 -6.90
C LEU A 155 2.51 -6.59 -8.23
N GLU A 156 3.72 -6.03 -8.20
CA GLU A 156 4.49 -5.70 -9.42
C GLU A 156 4.65 -6.93 -10.30
N ASP A 157 5.13 -8.05 -9.75
CA ASP A 157 5.30 -9.33 -10.45
C ASP A 157 3.97 -9.84 -11.06
N GLN A 158 2.86 -9.73 -10.32
CA GLN A 158 1.53 -10.11 -10.82
C GLN A 158 1.05 -9.20 -11.96
N CYS A 159 1.40 -7.91 -11.93
CA CYS A 159 1.08 -6.99 -13.01
C CYS A 159 1.91 -7.31 -14.25
N THR A 160 3.22 -7.52 -14.12
CA THR A 160 4.10 -7.84 -15.25
C THR A 160 3.77 -9.20 -15.87
N GLU A 161 3.38 -10.19 -15.05
CA GLU A 161 2.82 -11.46 -15.53
C GLU A 161 1.54 -11.24 -16.36
N HIS A 162 0.66 -10.34 -15.90
CA HIS A 162 -0.56 -10.01 -16.63
C HIS A 162 -0.26 -9.27 -17.94
N MET A 163 0.63 -8.28 -17.91
CA MET A 163 1.08 -7.54 -19.10
C MET A 163 1.70 -8.48 -20.14
N ALA A 164 2.56 -9.41 -19.74
CA ALA A 164 3.17 -10.40 -20.63
C ALA A 164 2.12 -11.24 -21.38
N ARG A 165 1.00 -11.59 -20.73
CA ARG A 165 -0.10 -12.33 -21.38
C ARG A 165 -0.85 -11.53 -22.43
N ILE A 166 -0.94 -10.20 -22.27
CA ILE A 166 -1.72 -9.31 -23.15
C ILE A 166 -0.83 -8.38 -23.99
N ILE A 167 0.46 -8.66 -24.09
CA ILE A 167 1.45 -7.73 -24.64
C ILE A 167 1.12 -7.29 -26.08
N GLU A 168 0.55 -8.17 -26.89
CA GLU A 168 0.11 -7.88 -28.27
C GLU A 168 -0.91 -6.74 -28.35
N LYS A 169 -1.75 -6.56 -27.33
CA LYS A 169 -2.67 -5.41 -27.24
C LYS A 169 -2.02 -4.20 -26.59
N LEU A 170 -1.10 -4.45 -25.66
CA LEU A 170 -0.50 -3.44 -24.81
C LEU A 170 0.51 -2.57 -25.57
N VAL A 171 1.18 -3.14 -26.58
CA VAL A 171 2.16 -2.41 -27.42
C VAL A 171 1.54 -1.27 -28.22
N ASP A 172 0.24 -1.33 -28.52
CA ASP A 172 -0.48 -0.25 -29.20
C ASP A 172 -1.01 0.82 -28.23
N SER A 173 -0.81 0.66 -26.92
CA SER A 173 -1.31 1.58 -25.90
C SER A 173 -0.31 2.70 -25.59
N ASP A 174 -0.76 3.95 -25.76
CA ASP A 174 -0.01 5.14 -25.35
C ASP A 174 0.33 5.14 -23.85
N GLU A 175 -0.55 4.58 -23.01
CA GLU A 175 -0.32 4.51 -21.57
C GLU A 175 0.85 3.57 -21.23
N PHE A 176 0.99 2.47 -21.99
CA PHE A 176 2.10 1.55 -21.81
C PHE A 176 3.41 2.15 -22.33
N ALA A 177 3.39 2.78 -23.49
CA ALA A 177 4.54 3.51 -24.03
C ALA A 177 5.06 4.56 -23.02
N SER A 178 4.16 5.35 -22.42
CA SER A 178 4.52 6.31 -21.38
C SER A 178 5.11 5.62 -20.14
N ALA A 179 4.53 4.50 -19.70
CA ALA A 179 5.04 3.74 -18.55
C ALA A 179 6.46 3.19 -18.79
N VAL A 180 6.75 2.69 -19.99
CA VAL A 180 8.09 2.21 -20.39
C VAL A 180 9.09 3.36 -20.41
N GLN A 181 8.73 4.51 -20.99
CA GLN A 181 9.60 5.69 -21.02
C GLN A 181 9.88 6.24 -19.61
N GLU A 182 8.87 6.30 -18.75
CA GLU A 182 9.02 6.71 -17.35
C GLU A 182 9.97 5.76 -16.60
N ASP A 183 9.86 4.45 -16.84
CA ASP A 183 10.73 3.46 -16.22
C ASP A 183 12.17 3.56 -16.72
N ALA A 184 12.36 3.72 -18.03
CA ALA A 184 13.67 3.93 -18.65
C ALA A 184 14.37 5.17 -18.07
N ALA A 185 13.66 6.31 -18.02
CA ALA A 185 14.20 7.56 -17.49
C ALA A 185 14.62 7.44 -16.01
N ALA A 186 13.87 6.68 -15.20
CA ALA A 186 14.19 6.46 -13.80
C ALA A 186 15.49 5.64 -13.59
N VAL A 187 15.92 4.87 -14.60
CA VAL A 187 17.14 4.06 -14.57
C VAL A 187 18.33 4.80 -15.19
N GLU A 188 18.11 5.67 -16.18
CA GLU A 188 19.16 6.57 -16.71
C GLU A 188 19.76 7.46 -15.63
N GLU A 189 18.94 7.95 -14.69
CA GLU A 189 19.42 8.70 -13.51
C GLU A 189 20.41 7.91 -12.64
N ARG A 190 20.39 6.56 -12.73
CA ARG A 190 21.18 5.64 -11.92
C ARG A 190 22.41 5.08 -12.62
N GLN A 191 22.70 5.49 -13.87
CA GLN A 191 23.79 4.98 -14.73
C GLN A 191 23.66 3.49 -15.11
N GLU A 192 22.45 2.94 -15.11
CA GLU A 192 22.16 1.54 -15.46
C GLU A 192 21.42 1.45 -16.82
N THR A 193 21.98 2.06 -17.87
CA THR A 193 21.30 2.28 -19.17
C THR A 193 20.94 1.00 -19.94
N ASP A 194 21.46 -0.14 -19.53
CA ASP A 194 21.40 -1.38 -20.31
C ASP A 194 20.18 -2.26 -19.93
N SER A 195 19.31 -1.82 -19.02
CA SER A 195 18.22 -2.66 -18.52
C SER A 195 17.03 -1.80 -18.08
N ILE A 196 15.87 -2.01 -18.71
CA ILE A 196 14.60 -1.40 -18.27
C ILE A 196 13.86 -2.46 -17.44
N PRO A 197 13.72 -2.29 -16.11
CA PRO A 197 13.16 -3.31 -15.22
C PRO A 197 11.79 -3.83 -15.67
N LEU A 198 10.88 -2.93 -16.09
CA LEU A 198 9.57 -3.31 -16.62
C LEU A 198 9.68 -4.28 -17.81
N ILE A 199 10.59 -3.98 -18.73
CA ILE A 199 10.79 -4.77 -19.95
C ILE A 199 11.40 -6.13 -19.60
N ASP A 200 12.38 -6.15 -18.71
CA ASP A 200 13.04 -7.39 -18.27
C ASP A 200 12.07 -8.32 -17.55
N ASP A 201 11.21 -7.77 -16.68
CA ASP A 201 10.17 -8.54 -16.01
C ASP A 201 9.16 -9.12 -17.01
N ILE A 202 8.73 -8.33 -18.00
CA ILE A 202 7.82 -8.81 -19.05
C ILE A 202 8.49 -9.89 -19.91
N ARG A 203 9.74 -9.69 -20.34
CA ARG A 203 10.53 -10.69 -21.10
C ARG A 203 10.68 -11.99 -20.31
N PHE A 204 10.96 -11.87 -19.01
CA PHE A 204 11.03 -13.01 -18.10
C PHE A 204 9.70 -13.78 -18.09
N HIS A 205 8.58 -13.09 -17.89
CA HIS A 205 7.26 -13.74 -17.85
C HIS A 205 6.86 -14.39 -19.17
N ILE A 206 7.17 -13.76 -20.31
CA ILE A 206 6.93 -14.36 -21.65
C ILE A 206 7.70 -15.68 -21.82
N THR A 207 8.93 -15.75 -21.31
CA THR A 207 9.83 -16.90 -21.51
C THR A 207 9.73 -17.97 -20.42
N SER A 208 9.17 -17.63 -19.25
CA SER A 208 9.22 -18.44 -18.03
C SER A 208 8.57 -19.83 -18.11
N ASN A 209 7.69 -20.12 -19.07
CA ASN A 209 6.91 -21.37 -19.13
C ASN A 209 6.77 -21.99 -20.53
N VAL A 210 7.74 -21.76 -21.41
CA VAL A 210 7.68 -22.24 -22.80
C VAL A 210 8.18 -23.69 -22.92
N GLN A 211 7.25 -24.64 -23.10
CA GLN A 211 7.56 -26.09 -23.12
C GLN A 211 7.34 -26.78 -24.48
N THR A 212 6.63 -26.16 -25.41
CA THR A 212 6.23 -26.76 -26.69
C THR A 212 6.62 -25.87 -27.86
N TYR A 213 6.76 -26.44 -29.06
CA TYR A 213 7.11 -25.68 -30.26
C TYR A 213 6.12 -24.53 -30.55
N SER A 214 4.82 -24.78 -30.42
CA SER A 214 3.79 -23.74 -30.59
C SER A 214 3.92 -22.63 -29.54
N ALA A 215 4.23 -22.97 -28.28
CA ALA A 215 4.44 -21.96 -27.25
C ALA A 215 5.73 -21.15 -27.48
N ILE A 216 6.74 -21.74 -28.11
CA ILE A 216 7.97 -21.04 -28.51
C ILE A 216 7.66 -20.01 -29.58
N GLU A 217 6.89 -20.38 -30.61
CA GLU A 217 6.50 -19.44 -31.67
C GLU A 217 5.67 -18.27 -31.11
N GLU A 218 4.70 -18.56 -30.24
CA GLU A 218 3.87 -17.54 -29.59
C GLU A 218 4.69 -16.61 -28.69
N ALA A 219 5.63 -17.15 -27.91
CA ALA A 219 6.54 -16.34 -27.10
C ALA A 219 7.43 -15.45 -27.97
N ASN A 220 7.96 -15.97 -29.08
CA ASN A 220 8.77 -15.18 -30.01
C ASN A 220 7.96 -14.04 -30.65
N GLN A 221 6.70 -14.27 -31.02
CA GLN A 221 5.82 -13.22 -31.55
C GLN A 221 5.58 -12.11 -30.52
N ARG A 222 5.34 -12.48 -29.25
CA ARG A 222 5.20 -11.53 -28.14
C ARG A 222 6.46 -10.71 -27.89
N LEU A 223 7.63 -11.36 -27.94
CA LEU A 223 8.92 -10.68 -27.82
C LEU A 223 9.14 -9.73 -29.00
N GLU A 224 8.84 -10.16 -30.23
CA GLU A 224 8.97 -9.31 -31.42
C GLU A 224 8.07 -8.07 -31.35
N ALA A 225 6.83 -8.20 -30.89
CA ALA A 225 5.94 -7.06 -30.66
C ALA A 225 6.53 -6.06 -29.65
N LEU A 226 7.14 -6.56 -28.58
CA LEU A 226 7.81 -5.73 -27.57
C LEU A 226 9.04 -5.01 -28.14
N GLU A 227 9.87 -5.70 -28.92
CA GLU A 227 11.04 -5.09 -29.59
C GLU A 227 10.62 -4.01 -30.60
N GLN A 228 9.52 -4.21 -31.33
CA GLN A 228 8.98 -3.19 -32.24
C GLN A 228 8.55 -1.92 -31.50
N LEU A 229 7.91 -2.08 -30.33
CA LEU A 229 7.57 -0.95 -29.46
C LEU A 229 8.84 -0.21 -29.01
N LEU A 230 9.83 -0.93 -28.48
CA LEU A 230 11.09 -0.32 -28.01
C LEU A 230 11.82 0.44 -29.12
N GLY A 231 11.89 -0.14 -30.32
CA GLY A 231 12.43 0.52 -31.51
C GLY A 231 11.67 1.79 -31.88
N SER A 232 10.34 1.81 -31.72
CA SER A 232 9.53 3.01 -31.96
C SER A 232 9.75 4.12 -30.92
N LEU A 233 10.10 3.75 -29.69
CA LEU A 233 10.40 4.68 -28.59
C LEU A 233 11.86 5.16 -28.62
N GLY A 234 12.71 4.58 -29.48
CA GLY A 234 14.14 4.87 -29.54
C GLY A 234 14.93 4.35 -28.34
N LEU A 235 14.42 3.30 -27.68
CA LEU A 235 15.07 2.66 -26.54
C LEU A 235 15.82 1.42 -27.04
N GLU A 236 17.14 1.38 -26.79
CA GLU A 236 17.98 0.20 -27.04
C GLU A 236 18.39 -0.40 -25.70
N CYS A 237 17.71 -1.49 -25.30
CA CYS A 237 17.88 -2.16 -24.00
C CYS A 237 17.61 -3.66 -24.09
#